data_AF-Q0C9K2-F1
#
_entry.id   AF-Q0C9K2-F1
#
_cell.length_a   1.000
_cell.length_b   1.000
_cell.length_c   1.000
_cell.angle_alpha   90.00
_cell.angle_beta   90.00
_cell.angle_gamma   90.00
#
_symmetry.space_group_name_H-M   'P 1'
#
loop_
_entity.id
_entity.type
_entity.pdbx_description
1 polymer ?
#
loop_
_entity_poly.entity_id
_entity_poly.type
_entity_poly.pdbx_seq_one_letter_code
_entity_poly.pdbx_strand_id
1 'polypeptide(L)'
;MLQPPPSWRTAGALHAAKETRNIAQKLTESDKQVVVWGSQSGTAEGFAKSLARDIAWRDDLFAAFRRNLGITETDLQYIPTLTEDESLGPIDLHYGEPDPHLLPRAQCSAVRPLRVISTRELFSPSAGLHLDLDLAA
;
A
#
# COMPACT_ATOMS: atom_id res chain seq x y z
N MET A 1 -70.96 -28.89 -0.62
CA MET A 1 -69.68 -29.62 -0.54
C MET A 1 -68.82 -29.17 -1.72
N LEU A 2 -67.89 -28.25 -1.51
CA LEU A 2 -66.94 -27.79 -2.54
C LEU A 2 -65.53 -28.23 -2.08
N GLN A 3 -64.81 -28.99 -2.91
CA GLN A 3 -63.43 -29.39 -2.62
C GLN A 3 -62.45 -28.24 -2.92
N PRO A 4 -61.32 -28.13 -2.19
CA PRO A 4 -60.29 -27.12 -2.47
C PRO A 4 -59.40 -27.52 -3.68
N PRO A 5 -58.76 -26.55 -4.35
CA PRO A 5 -57.97 -26.78 -5.57
C PRO A 5 -56.57 -27.38 -5.29
N PRO A 6 -55.90 -27.97 -6.30
CA PRO A 6 -54.68 -28.76 -6.10
C PRO A 6 -53.43 -27.90 -5.88
N SER A 7 -52.56 -28.33 -4.96
CA SER A 7 -51.25 -27.75 -4.72
C SER A 7 -50.30 -28.07 -5.88
N TRP A 8 -49.87 -27.05 -6.62
CA TRP A 8 -48.82 -27.19 -7.63
C TRP A 8 -47.45 -27.32 -6.93
N ARG A 9 -46.66 -28.30 -7.38
CA ARG A 9 -45.30 -28.60 -6.92
C ARG A 9 -44.38 -27.39 -7.13
N THR A 10 -43.76 -26.88 -6.06
CA THR A 10 -42.59 -26.00 -6.19
C THR A 10 -41.42 -26.85 -6.69
N ALA A 11 -41.03 -26.65 -7.94
CA ALA A 11 -39.78 -27.16 -8.48
C ALA A 11 -38.62 -26.56 -7.66
N GLY A 12 -37.83 -27.44 -7.02
CA GLY A 12 -36.62 -27.03 -6.33
C GLY A 12 -35.66 -26.38 -7.33
N ALA A 13 -35.42 -25.08 -7.18
CA ALA A 13 -34.34 -24.40 -7.86
C ALA A 13 -33.02 -24.97 -7.33
N LEU A 14 -32.34 -25.78 -8.14
CA LEU A 14 -30.93 -26.10 -7.96
C LEU A 14 -30.14 -24.80 -8.11
N HIS A 15 -29.85 -24.15 -6.98
CA HIS A 15 -28.91 -23.04 -6.96
C HIS A 15 -27.53 -23.57 -7.34
N ALA A 16 -27.06 -23.22 -8.55
CA ALA A 16 -25.66 -23.34 -8.92
C ALA A 16 -24.81 -22.73 -7.81
N ALA A 17 -23.80 -23.47 -7.33
CA ALA A 17 -22.95 -23.08 -6.22
C ALA A 17 -22.39 -21.67 -6.46
N LYS A 18 -22.88 -20.71 -5.67
CA LYS A 18 -22.57 -19.30 -5.84
C LYS A 18 -21.15 -19.07 -5.34
N GLU A 19 -20.26 -18.78 -6.28
CA GLU A 19 -18.86 -18.45 -5.99
C GLU A 19 -18.80 -17.34 -4.94
N THR A 20 -18.05 -17.56 -3.87
CA THR A 20 -18.04 -16.67 -2.70
C THR A 20 -17.20 -15.43 -3.00
N ARG A 21 -17.70 -14.24 -2.63
CA ARG A 21 -16.95 -12.98 -2.73
C ARG A 21 -16.08 -12.72 -1.49
N ASN A 22 -15.86 -13.74 -0.67
CA ASN A 22 -15.02 -13.64 0.51
C ASN A 22 -13.55 -13.80 0.12
N ILE A 23 -12.81 -12.70 0.13
CA ILE A 23 -11.40 -12.69 -0.24
C ILE A 23 -10.56 -13.56 0.70
N ALA A 24 -10.82 -13.57 2.01
CA ALA A 24 -10.05 -14.36 2.97
C ALA A 24 -10.18 -15.87 2.70
N GLN A 25 -11.39 -16.30 2.32
CA GLN A 25 -11.64 -17.68 1.91
C GLN A 25 -10.84 -18.03 0.64
N LYS A 26 -10.92 -17.20 -0.39
CA LYS A 26 -10.17 -17.42 -1.65
C LYS A 26 -8.66 -17.44 -1.43
N LEU A 27 -8.14 -16.65 -0.50
CA LEU A 27 -6.71 -16.65 -0.15
C LEU A 27 -6.29 -17.96 0.52
N THR A 28 -7.10 -18.42 1.48
CA THR A 28 -6.85 -19.69 2.16
C THR A 28 -6.92 -20.86 1.18
N GLU A 29 -7.85 -20.83 0.22
CA GLU A 29 -8.00 -21.89 -0.80
C GLU A 29 -6.91 -21.88 -1.86
N SER A 30 -6.36 -20.71 -2.20
CA SER A 30 -5.39 -20.58 -3.29
C SER A 30 -3.93 -20.61 -2.83
N ASP A 31 -3.67 -20.52 -1.52
CA ASP A 31 -2.32 -20.42 -0.92
C ASP A 31 -1.46 -19.33 -1.61
N LYS A 32 -2.11 -18.22 -1.97
CA LYS A 32 -1.49 -17.10 -2.69
C LYS A 32 -1.26 -15.92 -1.75
N GLN A 33 -0.06 -15.35 -1.83
CA GLN A 33 0.21 -14.01 -1.34
C GLN A 33 -0.64 -12.99 -2.10
N VAL A 34 -1.27 -12.06 -1.38
CA VAL A 34 -2.09 -11.00 -1.97
C VAL A 34 -1.55 -9.64 -1.58
N VAL A 35 -1.53 -8.74 -2.56
CA VAL A 35 -1.35 -7.31 -2.35
C VAL A 35 -2.70 -6.65 -2.62
N VAL A 36 -3.26 -5.94 -1.64
CA VAL A 36 -4.53 -5.20 -1.81
C VAL A 36 -4.21 -3.73 -2.03
N TRP A 37 -4.79 -3.14 -3.07
CA TRP A 37 -4.66 -1.71 -3.35
C TRP A 37 -6.02 -1.11 -3.75
N GLY A 38 -6.20 0.18 -3.46
CA GLY A 38 -7.28 1.00 -3.99
C GLY A 38 -6.71 2.11 -4.84
N SER A 39 -7.22 2.29 -6.06
CA SER A 39 -6.77 3.37 -6.95
C SER A 39 -7.94 3.94 -7.73
N GLN A 40 -8.01 5.27 -7.80
CA GLN A 40 -8.96 5.96 -8.68
C GLN A 40 -8.36 6.21 -10.07
N SER A 41 -7.06 6.53 -10.15
CA SER A 41 -6.35 6.90 -11.38
C SER A 41 -5.48 5.77 -11.98
N GLY A 42 -5.51 4.58 -11.38
CA GLY A 42 -4.66 3.44 -11.79
C GLY A 42 -3.21 3.48 -11.25
N THR A 43 -2.77 4.58 -10.63
CA THR A 43 -1.39 4.71 -10.12
C THR A 43 -1.03 3.65 -9.07
N ALA A 44 -1.92 3.39 -8.09
CA ALA A 44 -1.63 2.39 -7.05
C ALA A 44 -1.60 0.94 -7.58
N GLU A 45 -2.23 0.67 -8.75
CA GLU A 45 -2.17 -0.65 -9.38
C GLU A 45 -0.77 -0.98 -9.91
N GLY A 46 -0.11 0.01 -10.52
CA GLY A 46 1.27 -0.16 -11.00
C GLY A 46 2.22 -0.49 -9.85
N PHE A 47 2.08 0.22 -8.73
CA PHE A 47 2.87 -0.04 -7.52
C PHE A 47 2.58 -1.42 -6.92
N ALA A 48 1.31 -1.83 -6.83
CA ALA A 48 0.97 -3.14 -6.31
C ALA A 48 1.54 -4.28 -7.17
N LYS A 49 1.54 -4.12 -8.50
CA LYS A 49 2.17 -5.10 -9.41
C LYS A 49 3.69 -5.18 -9.23
N SER A 50 4.35 -4.04 -9.01
CA SER A 50 5.79 -4.04 -8.73
C SER A 50 6.06 -4.72 -7.39
N LEU A 51 5.32 -4.34 -6.35
CA LEU A 51 5.48 -4.90 -5.01
C LEU A 51 5.26 -6.42 -4.99
N ALA A 52 4.23 -6.92 -5.67
CA ALA A 52 3.97 -8.36 -5.75
C ALA A 52 5.14 -9.13 -6.41
N ARG A 53 5.80 -8.54 -7.41
CA ARG A 53 6.96 -9.13 -8.07
C ARG A 53 8.18 -9.16 -7.15
N ASP A 54 8.42 -8.07 -6.43
CA ASP A 54 9.58 -7.95 -5.53
C ASP A 54 9.45 -8.92 -4.35
N ILE A 55 8.24 -9.10 -3.81
CA ILE A 55 7.95 -10.10 -2.77
C ILE A 55 8.17 -11.52 -3.30
N ALA A 56 7.65 -11.85 -4.48
CA ALA A 56 7.83 -13.19 -5.06
C ALA A 56 9.31 -13.51 -5.29
N TRP A 57 10.07 -12.56 -5.84
CA TRP A 57 11.52 -12.71 -6.02
C TRP A 57 12.26 -12.90 -4.70
N ARG A 58 11.89 -12.16 -3.65
CA ARG A 58 12.46 -12.31 -2.32
C ARG A 58 12.19 -13.70 -1.74
N ASP A 59 10.99 -14.24 -1.90
CA ASP A 59 10.64 -15.56 -1.40
C ASP A 59 11.43 -16.67 -2.13
N ASP A 60 11.63 -16.52 -3.45
CA ASP A 60 12.50 -17.41 -4.24
C ASP A 60 13.96 -17.36 -3.76
N LEU A 61 14.47 -16.17 -3.42
CA LEU A 61 15.80 -15.99 -2.87
C LEU A 61 15.98 -16.72 -1.53
N PHE A 62 15.02 -16.57 -0.60
CA PHE A 62 15.05 -17.30 0.68
C PHE A 62 14.94 -18.81 0.49
N ALA A 63 14.14 -19.28 -0.47
CA ALA A 63 14.10 -20.69 -0.83
C ALA A 63 15.45 -21.21 -1.34
N ALA A 64 16.16 -20.42 -2.15
CA ALA A 64 17.51 -20.76 -2.62
C ALA A 64 18.53 -20.81 -1.47
N PHE A 65 18.50 -19.87 -0.53
CA PHE A 65 19.36 -19.89 0.66
C PHE A 65 19.13 -21.11 1.55
N ARG A 66 17.86 -21.47 1.80
CA ARG A 66 17.52 -22.69 2.54
C ARG A 66 18.04 -23.95 1.85
N ARG A 67 17.80 -24.08 0.54
CA ARG A 67 18.15 -25.28 -0.23
C ARG A 67 19.65 -25.44 -0.47
N ASN A 68 20.34 -24.35 -0.81
CA ASN A 68 21.70 -24.41 -1.31
C ASN A 68 22.74 -24.13 -0.21
N LEU A 69 22.37 -23.37 0.82
CA LEU A 69 23.30 -22.94 1.89
C LEU A 69 22.91 -23.48 3.27
N GLY A 70 21.77 -24.17 3.41
CA GLY A 70 21.32 -24.73 4.69
C GLY A 70 20.99 -23.68 5.75
N ILE A 71 20.77 -22.42 5.35
CA ILE A 71 20.45 -21.32 6.26
C ILE A 71 19.02 -21.50 6.79
N THR A 72 18.82 -21.40 8.10
CA THR A 72 17.48 -21.47 8.71
C THR A 72 16.87 -20.08 8.79
N GLU A 73 15.63 -19.95 8.32
CA GLU A 73 14.86 -18.71 8.41
C GLU A 73 14.40 -18.49 9.85
N THR A 74 14.63 -17.30 10.38
CA THR A 74 14.20 -16.89 11.73
C THR A 74 13.02 -15.93 11.59
N ASP A 75 12.14 -15.91 12.59
CA ASP A 75 11.03 -14.98 12.63
C ASP A 75 11.51 -13.53 12.52
N LEU A 76 10.68 -12.68 11.89
CA LEU A 76 10.94 -11.26 11.74
C LEU A 76 11.03 -10.58 13.11
N GLN A 77 12.26 -10.34 13.56
CA GLN A 77 12.56 -9.57 14.76
C GLN A 77 13.08 -8.19 14.36
N TYR A 78 12.59 -7.15 15.04
CA TYR A 78 13.19 -5.82 14.92
C TYR A 78 14.59 -5.85 15.54
N ILE A 79 15.61 -5.61 14.71
CA ILE A 79 17.00 -5.45 15.13
C ILE A 79 17.42 -4.02 14.74
N PRO A 80 17.64 -3.12 15.71
CA PRO A 80 18.03 -1.75 15.41
C PRO A 80 19.44 -1.73 14.82
N THR A 81 19.62 -1.11 13.66
CA THR A 81 20.94 -0.89 13.05
C THR A 81 21.66 0.32 13.68
N LEU A 82 20.91 1.20 14.32
CA LEU A 82 21.40 2.44 14.93
C LEU A 82 20.91 2.50 16.38
N THR A 83 21.78 2.95 17.28
CA THR A 83 21.46 3.22 18.68
C THR A 83 21.18 4.70 18.87
N GLU A 84 20.25 5.02 19.76
CA GLU A 84 19.98 6.40 20.15
C GLU A 84 21.18 6.98 20.92
N ASP A 85 21.50 8.25 20.66
CA ASP A 85 22.55 8.99 21.36
C ASP A 85 21.91 10.03 22.27
N GLU A 86 21.92 9.78 23.58
CA GLU A 86 21.35 10.68 24.59
C GLU A 86 22.29 11.83 25.00
N SER A 87 23.50 11.91 24.43
CA SER A 87 24.47 12.96 24.77
C SER A 87 24.22 14.29 24.02
N LEU A 88 23.31 14.30 23.05
CA LEU A 88 23.03 15.45 22.18
C LEU A 88 22.20 16.53 22.89
N GLY A 89 22.58 17.78 22.69
CA GLY A 89 21.83 18.94 23.18
C GLY A 89 20.85 19.49 22.13
N PRO A 90 19.98 20.45 22.51
CA PRO A 90 19.05 21.10 21.57
C PRO A 90 19.72 21.77 20.37
N ILE A 91 20.99 22.18 20.49
CA ILE A 91 21.76 22.80 19.40
C ILE A 91 22.26 21.79 18.36
N ASP A 92 22.40 20.52 18.76
CA ASP A 92 22.88 19.43 17.91
C ASP A 92 21.73 18.76 17.15
N LEU A 93 20.48 19.12 17.49
CA LEU A 93 19.29 18.50 16.94
C LEU A 93 18.95 19.11 15.58
N HIS A 94 18.78 18.23 14.58
CA HIS A 94 18.29 18.64 13.26
C HIS A 94 16.77 18.88 13.30
N TYR A 95 16.34 20.11 12.99
CA TYR A 95 14.93 20.53 13.08
C TYR A 95 14.05 20.12 11.88
N GLY A 96 14.58 19.34 10.95
CA GLY A 96 13.83 18.84 9.79
C GLY A 96 13.88 19.76 8.57
N GLU A 97 14.75 20.77 8.56
CA GLU A 97 15.02 21.55 7.35
C GLU A 97 15.66 20.67 6.27
N PRO A 98 15.28 20.80 5.00
CA PRO A 98 15.87 20.01 3.94
C PRO A 98 17.35 20.39 3.75
N ASP A 99 18.26 19.43 3.91
CA ASP A 99 19.69 19.64 3.66
C ASP A 99 20.03 19.41 2.17
N PRO A 100 20.33 20.46 1.39
CA PRO A 100 20.64 20.34 -0.02
C PRO A 100 21.96 19.59 -0.31
N HIS A 101 22.83 19.42 0.69
CA HIS A 101 24.09 18.70 0.56
C HIS A 101 23.88 17.18 0.67
N LEU A 102 22.82 16.73 1.35
CA LEU A 102 22.47 15.32 1.50
C LEU A 102 21.58 14.79 0.36
N LEU A 103 21.06 15.68 -0.49
CA LEU A 103 20.20 15.29 -1.61
C LEU A 103 21.02 14.86 -2.84
N PRO A 104 20.74 13.68 -3.44
CA PRO A 104 21.34 13.28 -4.71
C PRO A 104 20.93 14.26 -5.81
N ARG A 105 21.84 15.16 -6.20
CA ARG A 105 21.65 16.19 -7.25
C ARG A 105 21.20 15.66 -8.63
N ALA A 106 21.23 14.35 -8.85
CA ALA A 106 20.99 13.74 -10.14
C ALA A 106 19.51 13.36 -10.43
N GLN A 107 18.62 13.34 -9.43
CA GLN A 107 17.26 12.80 -9.60
C GLN A 107 16.12 13.76 -9.26
N CYS A 108 16.38 14.85 -8.54
CA CYS A 108 15.37 15.84 -8.16
C CYS A 108 15.86 17.28 -8.40
N SER A 109 14.92 18.21 -8.58
CA SER A 109 15.22 19.66 -8.53
C SER A 109 15.65 20.07 -7.12
N ALA A 110 16.36 21.20 -7.02
CA ALA A 110 16.75 21.75 -5.72
C ALA A 110 15.51 22.02 -4.86
N VAL A 111 15.49 21.49 -3.64
CA VAL A 111 14.45 21.80 -2.64
C VAL A 111 14.71 23.20 -2.12
N ARG A 112 13.71 24.07 -2.21
CA ARG A 112 13.76 25.46 -1.74
C ARG A 112 12.43 25.81 -1.06
N PRO A 113 12.46 26.60 0.02
CA PRO A 113 11.24 27.16 0.57
C PRO A 113 10.64 28.18 -0.41
N LEU A 114 9.37 28.02 -0.77
CA LEU A 114 8.63 28.94 -1.63
C LEU A 114 7.51 29.59 -0.83
N ARG A 115 7.35 30.91 -1.01
CA ARG A 115 6.24 31.64 -0.39
C ARG A 115 4.95 31.33 -1.12
N VAL A 116 3.90 31.03 -0.34
CA VAL A 116 2.53 30.95 -0.86
C VAL A 116 2.01 32.37 -1.06
N ILE A 117 1.68 32.73 -2.30
CA ILE A 117 1.08 34.00 -2.69
C ILE A 117 -0.41 33.98 -2.40
N SER A 118 -1.09 32.90 -2.78
CA SER A 118 -2.54 32.77 -2.65
C SER A 118 -2.96 31.29 -2.53
N THR A 119 -4.12 31.08 -1.91
CA THR A 119 -4.73 29.75 -1.72
C THR A 119 -6.22 29.83 -2.04
N ARG A 120 -6.76 28.89 -2.82
CA ARG A 120 -8.20 28.78 -3.07
C ARG A 120 -8.67 27.33 -3.11
N GLU A 121 -9.89 27.10 -2.63
CA GLU A 121 -10.58 25.82 -2.76
C GLU A 121 -11.20 25.69 -4.15
N LEU A 122 -11.08 24.50 -4.75
CA LEU A 122 -11.55 24.20 -6.10
C LEU A 122 -12.89 23.45 -6.10
N PHE A 123 -13.17 22.64 -5.09
CA PHE A 123 -14.36 21.80 -5.04
C PHE A 123 -14.93 21.72 -3.62
N SER A 124 -16.26 21.65 -3.52
CA SER A 124 -16.99 21.30 -2.30
C SER A 124 -18.01 20.21 -2.68
N PRO A 125 -18.10 19.07 -1.97
CA PRO A 125 -17.57 18.80 -0.62
C PRO A 125 -16.20 18.05 -0.59
N SER A 126 -15.54 17.81 -1.72
CA SER A 126 -14.25 17.10 -1.77
C SER A 126 -13.07 18.07 -1.90
N ALA A 127 -12.04 17.95 -1.06
CA ALA A 127 -10.93 18.90 -1.00
C ALA A 127 -10.08 18.90 -2.29
N GLY A 128 -10.11 20.01 -3.03
CA GLY A 128 -9.10 20.37 -4.03
C GLY A 128 -8.55 21.75 -3.70
N LEU A 129 -7.23 21.87 -3.54
CA LEU A 129 -6.56 23.12 -3.18
C LEU A 129 -5.72 23.62 -4.34
N HIS A 130 -5.86 24.89 -4.67
CA HIS A 130 -4.96 25.59 -5.58
C HIS A 130 -4.08 26.54 -4.79
N LEU A 131 -2.78 26.52 -5.08
CA LEU A 131 -1.74 27.29 -4.43
C LEU A 131 -0.96 28.06 -5.50
N ASP A 132 -0.88 29.39 -5.35
CA ASP A 132 0.05 30.21 -6.11
C ASP A 132 1.36 30.31 -5.32
N LEU A 133 2.49 29.96 -5.96
CA LEU A 133 3.82 29.99 -5.33
C LEU A 133 4.70 31.04 -5.99
N ASP A 134 5.44 31.80 -5.19
CA ASP A 134 6.44 32.76 -5.68
C ASP A 134 7.72 32.03 -6.07
N LEU A 135 8.09 32.10 -7.36
CA LEU A 135 9.30 31.48 -7.91
C LEU A 135 10.46 32.47 -8.10
N ALA A 136 10.27 33.75 -7.79
CA ALA A 136 11.27 34.80 -8.04
C ALA A 136 12.38 34.89 -6.96
N ALA A 137 12.43 33.93 -6.03
CA ALA A 137 13.36 33.88 -4.89
C ALA A 137 14.73 33.24 -5.21
#